data_AF-A0A7V2JG38-F1
#
_entry.id   AF-A0A7V2JG38-F1
#
_cell.length_a   1.000
_cell.length_b   1.000
_cell.length_c   1.000
_cell.angle_alpha   90.00
_cell.angle_beta   90.00
_cell.angle_gamma   90.00
#
_symmetry.space_group_name_H-M   'P 1'
#
loop_
_entity.id
_entity.type
_entity.pdbx_description
1 polymer ?
#
loop_
_entity_poly.entity_id
_entity_poly.type
_entity_poly.pdbx_seq_one_letter_code
_entity_poly.pdbx_strand_id
1 'polypeptide(L)'
;MIIVTLTILLLFLVLGISLYFKYFTKKKTDNREFLEVEEIVFSPHAIQRIHERGISEETVLEIVNNKNSMVNYRFGNRFSLTNGEITVVLSKHLEKLIVVTVYWNKKKRKTTFHND
;
A
#
# COMPACT_ATOMS: atom_id res chain seq x y z
N MET A 1 24.57 -45.63 3.50
CA MET A 1 23.16 -45.22 3.75
C MET A 1 23.05 -43.91 4.53
N ILE A 2 23.80 -43.72 5.62
CA ILE A 2 23.75 -42.51 6.48
C ILE A 2 24.00 -41.19 5.71
N ILE A 3 24.97 -41.19 4.79
CA ILE A 3 25.30 -39.99 4.00
C ILE A 3 24.15 -39.57 3.08
N VAL A 4 23.46 -40.55 2.48
CA VAL A 4 22.32 -40.30 1.57
C VAL A 4 21.11 -39.77 2.33
N THR A 5 20.85 -40.27 3.54
CA THR A 5 19.78 -39.73 4.39
C THR A 5 20.08 -38.31 4.87
N LEU A 6 21.36 -37.99 5.12
CA LEU A 6 21.78 -36.66 5.55
C LEU A 6 21.60 -35.62 4.43
N THR A 7 21.94 -35.98 3.19
CA THR A 7 21.81 -35.07 2.03
C THR A 7 20.35 -34.79 1.68
N ILE A 8 19.47 -35.79 1.77
CA ILE A 8 18.03 -35.63 1.56
C ILE A 8 17.43 -34.69 2.61
N LEU A 9 17.78 -34.86 3.89
CA LEU A 9 17.31 -34.00 4.98
C LEU A 9 17.69 -32.53 4.75
N LEU A 10 18.93 -32.29 4.31
CA LEU A 10 19.44 -30.95 4.07
C LEU A 10 18.70 -30.25 2.91
N LEU A 11 18.31 -31.01 1.89
CA LEU A 11 17.55 -30.51 0.75
C LEU A 11 16.13 -30.08 1.15
N PHE A 12 15.46 -30.87 2.00
CA PHE A 12 14.16 -30.51 2.57
C PHE A 12 14.23 -29.28 3.47
N LEU A 13 15.31 -29.11 4.22
CA LEU A 13 15.51 -27.95 5.10
C LEU A 13 15.66 -26.66 4.28
N VAL A 14 16.43 -26.68 3.19
CA VAL A 14 16.57 -25.54 2.28
C VAL A 14 15.24 -25.21 1.58
N LEU A 15 14.50 -26.22 1.11
CA LEU A 15 13.18 -26.03 0.51
C LEU A 15 12.17 -25.46 1.51
N GLY A 16 12.17 -25.96 2.75
CA GLY A 16 11.31 -25.48 3.83
C GLY A 16 11.59 -24.02 4.17
N ILE A 17 12.86 -23.61 4.25
CA ILE A 17 13.25 -22.22 4.46
C ILE A 17 12.81 -21.34 3.29
N SER A 18 13.03 -21.77 2.05
CA SER A 18 12.61 -21.03 0.85
C SER A 18 11.09 -20.81 0.81
N LEU A 19 10.31 -21.85 1.12
CA LEU A 19 8.85 -21.77 1.21
C LEU A 19 8.40 -20.90 2.39
N TYR A 20 9.07 -20.99 3.53
CA TYR A 20 8.82 -20.12 4.68
C TYR A 20 9.07 -18.65 4.33
N PHE A 21 10.20 -18.32 3.69
CA PHE A 21 10.47 -16.96 3.22
C PHE A 21 9.42 -16.50 2.19
N LYS A 22 9.01 -17.35 1.24
CA LYS A 22 7.97 -17.00 0.26
C LYS A 22 6.60 -16.77 0.92
N TYR A 23 6.28 -17.55 1.95
CA TYR A 23 5.03 -17.39 2.71
C TYR A 23 5.08 -16.15 3.62
N PHE A 24 6.23 -15.89 4.26
CA PHE A 24 6.42 -14.75 5.14
C PHE A 24 6.50 -13.42 4.38
N THR A 25 7.21 -13.39 3.24
CA THR A 25 7.26 -12.22 2.34
C THR A 25 5.89 -11.87 1.78
N LYS A 26 5.02 -12.86 1.52
CA LYS A 26 3.63 -12.63 1.10
C LYS A 26 2.74 -12.02 2.20
N LYS A 27 3.13 -12.12 3.48
CA LYS A 27 2.30 -11.68 4.62
C LYS A 27 2.84 -10.47 5.38
N LYS A 28 4.00 -9.93 4.99
CA LYS A 28 4.65 -8.83 5.71
C LYS A 28 5.39 -7.85 4.79
N THR A 29 4.70 -7.33 3.77
CA THR A 29 4.98 -5.94 3.36
C THR A 29 4.25 -5.03 4.32
N ASP A 30 4.74 -5.06 5.55
CA ASP A 30 4.38 -4.14 6.59
C ASP A 30 5.14 -2.84 6.33
N ASN A 31 4.63 -2.04 5.39
CA ASN A 31 5.17 -0.74 4.99
C ASN A 31 4.94 0.33 6.08
N ARG A 32 5.26 0.01 7.32
CA ARG A 32 5.11 0.90 8.48
C ARG A 32 6.21 1.96 8.60
N GLU A 33 7.10 2.07 7.62
CA GLU A 33 8.19 3.06 7.56
C GLU A 33 7.79 4.34 6.80
N PHE A 34 6.54 4.80 7.00
CA PHE A 34 5.97 5.98 6.31
C PHE A 34 5.60 7.14 7.24
N LEU A 35 5.99 7.10 8.51
CA LEU A 35 5.51 8.06 9.52
C LEU A 35 6.64 8.86 10.21
N GLU A 36 7.68 9.18 9.46
CA GLU A 36 8.50 10.39 9.70
C GLU A 36 8.47 11.19 8.39
N VAL A 37 7.38 11.92 8.18
CA VAL A 37 7.22 12.85 7.06
C VAL A 37 6.98 14.20 7.68
N GLU A 38 7.92 15.12 7.52
CA GLU A 38 7.84 16.46 8.11
C GLU A 38 6.89 17.38 7.33
N GLU A 39 6.68 17.13 6.03
CA GLU A 39 5.92 18.06 5.18
C GLU A 39 5.01 17.36 4.17
N ILE A 40 3.71 17.70 4.21
CA ILE A 40 2.72 17.31 3.21
C ILE A 40 2.51 18.50 2.27
N VAL A 41 2.68 18.28 0.96
CA VAL A 41 2.57 19.31 -0.07
C VAL A 41 1.52 18.91 -1.11
N PHE A 42 0.67 19.85 -1.49
CA PHE A 42 -0.33 19.63 -2.54
C PHE A 42 0.20 20.08 -3.89
N SER A 43 0.15 19.19 -4.88
CA SER A 43 0.42 19.60 -6.27
C SER A 43 -0.71 20.52 -6.78
N PRO A 44 -0.45 21.41 -7.75
CA PRO A 44 -1.50 22.23 -8.37
C PRO A 44 -2.67 21.40 -8.92
N HIS A 45 -2.34 20.21 -9.45
CA HIS A 45 -3.33 19.26 -9.93
C HIS A 45 -4.22 18.70 -8.81
N ALA A 46 -3.64 18.42 -7.64
CA ALA A 46 -4.41 17.96 -6.49
C ALA A 46 -5.36 19.04 -5.98
N ILE A 47 -4.89 20.29 -5.86
CA ILE A 47 -5.72 21.43 -5.43
C ILE A 47 -6.92 21.61 -6.36
N GLN A 48 -6.68 21.60 -7.68
CA GLN A 48 -7.75 21.65 -8.67
C GLN A 48 -8.77 20.52 -8.46
N ARG A 49 -8.30 19.29 -8.20
CA ARG A 49 -9.17 18.12 -8.02
C ARG A 49 -9.94 18.14 -6.71
N ILE A 50 -9.35 18.68 -5.64
CA ILE A 50 -10.00 18.91 -4.35
C ILE A 50 -11.21 19.83 -4.58
N HIS A 51 -10.97 20.96 -5.24
CA HIS A 51 -12.01 21.95 -5.55
C HIS A 51 -13.10 21.39 -6.48
N GLU A 52 -12.73 20.81 -7.62
CA GLU A 52 -13.67 20.24 -8.60
C GLU A 52 -14.56 19.14 -8.02
N ARG A 53 -14.10 18.44 -6.98
CA ARG A 53 -14.78 17.27 -6.40
C ARG A 53 -15.47 17.56 -5.08
N GLY A 54 -15.44 18.81 -4.61
CA GLY A 54 -16.00 19.21 -3.32
C GLY A 54 -15.42 18.44 -2.14
N ILE A 55 -14.14 18.06 -2.23
CA ILE A 55 -13.40 17.41 -1.14
C ILE A 55 -12.71 18.53 -0.35
N SER A 56 -12.69 18.49 0.97
CA SER A 56 -11.95 19.48 1.76
C SER A 56 -10.48 19.06 1.92
N GLU A 57 -9.59 20.04 2.06
CA GLU A 57 -8.17 19.77 2.30
C GLU A 57 -7.96 19.02 3.62
N GLU A 58 -8.76 19.33 4.64
CA GLU A 58 -8.73 18.67 5.95
C GLU A 58 -9.03 17.17 5.82
N THR A 59 -10.02 16.80 5.00
CA THR A 59 -10.31 15.38 4.73
C THR A 59 -9.12 14.68 4.09
N VAL A 60 -8.40 15.35 3.19
CA VAL A 60 -7.19 14.76 2.58
C VAL A 60 -6.09 14.58 3.62
N LEU A 61 -5.83 15.59 4.44
CA LEU A 61 -4.85 15.53 5.52
C LEU A 61 -5.20 14.45 6.54
N GLU A 62 -6.47 14.29 6.89
CA GLU A 62 -6.96 13.23 7.76
C GLU A 62 -6.61 11.86 7.16
N ILE A 63 -6.90 11.62 5.87
CA ILE A 63 -6.57 10.35 5.21
C ILE A 63 -5.05 10.10 5.20
N VAL A 64 -4.24 11.15 4.99
CA VAL A 64 -2.78 11.02 4.98
C VAL A 64 -2.21 10.73 6.37
N ASN A 65 -2.74 11.37 7.41
CA ASN A 65 -2.26 11.25 8.79
C ASN A 65 -2.89 10.06 9.55
N ASN A 66 -4.01 9.52 9.07
CA ASN A 66 -4.71 8.45 9.73
C ASN A 66 -3.96 7.12 9.56
N LYS A 67 -3.56 6.53 10.69
CA LYS A 67 -2.87 5.23 10.77
C LYS A 67 -3.72 4.05 10.26
N ASN A 68 -5.03 4.23 10.15
CA ASN A 68 -5.97 3.22 9.66
C ASN A 68 -6.25 3.33 8.15
N SER A 69 -5.68 4.32 7.46
CA SER A 69 -5.84 4.45 6.00
C SER A 69 -5.20 3.26 5.28
N MET A 70 -5.96 2.64 4.38
CA MET A 70 -5.50 1.46 3.66
C MET A 70 -4.65 1.85 2.46
N VAL A 71 -3.48 1.22 2.31
CA VAL A 71 -2.66 1.33 1.10
C VAL A 71 -3.27 0.45 0.01
N ASN A 72 -3.91 1.05 -1.00
CA ASN A 72 -4.55 0.33 -2.10
C ASN A 72 -3.56 -0.12 -3.20
N TYR A 73 -2.52 0.68 -3.44
CA TYR A 73 -1.57 0.47 -4.53
C TYR A 73 -0.24 1.13 -4.20
N ARG A 74 0.86 0.51 -4.64
CA ARG A 74 2.22 1.03 -4.53
C ARG A 74 3.01 0.67 -5.79
N PHE A 75 3.59 1.68 -6.43
CA PHE A 75 4.47 1.49 -7.58
C PHE A 75 5.56 2.56 -7.58
N GLY A 76 6.81 2.13 -7.41
CA GLY A 76 7.94 3.03 -7.21
C GLY A 76 7.73 3.95 -6.00
N ASN A 77 7.84 5.26 -6.22
CA ASN A 77 7.64 6.28 -5.20
C ASN A 77 6.17 6.69 -5.02
N ARG A 78 5.24 6.14 -5.81
CA ARG A 78 3.83 6.46 -5.74
C ARG A 78 3.05 5.42 -4.96
N PHE A 79 2.13 5.88 -4.14
CA PHE A 79 1.21 5.03 -3.40
C PHE A 79 -0.13 5.73 -3.18
N SER A 80 -1.18 4.96 -2.92
CA SER A 80 -2.52 5.52 -2.68
C SER A 80 -3.07 5.09 -1.33
N LEU A 81 -3.59 6.04 -0.57
CA LEU A 81 -4.29 5.84 0.69
C LEU A 81 -5.80 6.00 0.50
N THR A 82 -6.60 5.20 1.19
CA THR A 82 -8.06 5.35 1.16
C THR A 82 -8.67 5.18 2.55
N ASN A 83 -9.76 5.92 2.80
CA ASN A 83 -10.68 5.69 3.92
C ASN A 83 -11.94 4.89 3.48
N GLY A 84 -11.94 4.33 2.26
CA GLY A 84 -13.08 3.61 1.67
C GLY A 84 -13.92 4.48 0.74
N GLU A 85 -14.11 5.76 1.06
CA GLU A 85 -14.90 6.69 0.25
C GLU A 85 -14.05 7.53 -0.69
N ILE A 86 -12.90 8.01 -0.21
CA ILE A 86 -11.95 8.83 -0.95
C ILE A 86 -10.64 8.07 -1.06
N THR A 87 -10.00 8.19 -2.22
CA THR A 87 -8.61 7.75 -2.41
C THR A 87 -7.73 8.96 -2.70
N VAL A 88 -6.63 9.05 -1.96
CA VAL A 88 -5.57 10.05 -2.10
C VAL A 88 -4.35 9.38 -2.70
N VAL A 89 -3.84 9.91 -3.81
CA VAL A 89 -2.61 9.43 -4.44
C VAL A 89 -1.46 10.33 -4.04
N LEU A 90 -0.42 9.71 -3.49
CA LEU A 90 0.77 10.34 -2.94
C LEU A 90 2.00 9.92 -3.73
N SER A 91 2.99 10.81 -3.77
CA SER A 91 4.35 10.52 -4.23
C SER A 91 5.33 10.90 -3.13
N LYS A 92 6.18 9.96 -2.70
CA LYS A 92 7.26 10.23 -1.74
C LYS A 92 8.45 10.84 -2.48
N HIS A 93 8.91 12.00 -2.03
CA HIS A 93 10.11 12.66 -2.53
C HIS A 93 10.93 13.15 -1.34
N LEU A 94 12.07 12.50 -1.08
CA LEU A 94 12.90 12.78 0.10
C LEU A 94 12.03 12.71 1.39
N GLU A 95 11.96 13.80 2.14
CA GLU A 95 11.19 13.96 3.38
C GLU A 95 9.77 14.54 3.15
N LYS A 96 9.37 14.73 1.89
CA LYS A 96 8.07 15.30 1.53
C LYS A 96 7.12 14.25 0.98
N LEU A 97 5.85 14.34 1.41
CA LEU A 97 4.74 13.65 0.76
C LEU A 97 3.99 14.62 -0.15
N ILE A 98 4.03 14.34 -1.45
CA ILE A 98 3.35 15.15 -2.45
C ILE A 98 2.00 14.52 -2.78
N VAL A 99 0.91 15.22 -2.48
CA VAL A 99 -0.44 14.87 -2.94
C VAL A 99 -0.53 15.14 -4.43
N VAL A 100 -0.67 14.08 -5.22
CA VAL A 100 -0.73 14.14 -6.69
C VAL A 100 -2.16 14.32 -7.16
N THR A 101 -3.12 13.58 -6.60
CA THR A 101 -4.53 13.65 -6.97
C THR A 101 -5.41 13.03 -5.88
N VAL A 102 -6.69 13.38 -5.86
CA VAL A 102 -7.69 12.85 -4.91
C VAL A 102 -8.99 12.54 -5.63
N TYR A 103 -9.65 11.42 -5.35
CA TYR A 103 -10.91 11.07 -6.02
C TYR A 103 -11.87 10.29 -5.12
N TRP A 104 -13.17 10.45 -5.40
CA TRP A 104 -14.22 9.60 -4.83
C TRP A 104 -14.14 8.19 -5.42
N ASN A 105 -14.11 7.19 -4.55
CA ASN A 105 -14.28 5.81 -4.93
C ASN A 105 -15.73 5.62 -5.37
N LYS A 106 -15.94 5.28 -6.65
CA LYS A 106 -17.23 4.74 -7.06
C LYS A 106 -17.47 3.47 -6.23
N LYS A 107 -18.62 3.37 -5.55
CA LYS A 107 -19.03 2.17 -4.78
C LYS A 107 -18.59 0.93 -5.57
N LYS A 108 -17.56 0.22 -5.09
CA LYS A 108 -17.16 -1.05 -5.67
C LYS A 108 -18.37 -1.97 -5.48
N ARG A 109 -19.16 -2.18 -6.53
CA ARG A 109 -20.03 -3.36 -6.56
C ARG A 109 -19.07 -4.53 -6.34
N LYS A 110 -19.23 -5.24 -5.22
CA LYS A 110 -18.59 -6.55 -5.05
C LYS A 110 -19.08 -7.40 -6.22
N THR A 111 -18.28 -7.50 -7.28
CA THR A 111 -18.44 -8.56 -8.26
C THR A 111 -17.96 -9.82 -7.56
N THR A 112 -18.86 -10.45 -6.80
CA THR A 112 -18.71 -11.84 -6.42
C THR A 112 -18.74 -12.62 -7.72
N PHE A 113 -17.57 -13.04 -8.20
CA PHE A 113 -17.49 -14.07 -9.23
C PHE A 113 -18.00 -15.36 -8.58
N HIS A 114 -19.30 -15.64 -8.78
CA HIS A 114 -19.84 -16.97 -8.63
C HIS A 114 -19.47 -17.70 -9.92
N ASN A 115 -18.55 -18.66 -9.83
CA ASN A 115 -18.33 -19.60 -10.91
C ASN A 115 -19.45 -20.65 -10.77
N ASP A 116 -20.41 -20.59 -11.69
CA ASP A 116 -21.31 -21.71 -11.99
C ASP A 116 -20.53 -22.83 -12.70
#